data_AF-A0A527XPE2-F1
#
_entry.id   AF-A0A527XPE2-F1
#
_cell.length_a   1.000
_cell.length_b   1.000
_cell.length_c   1.000
_cell.angle_alpha   90.00
_cell.angle_beta   90.00
_cell.angle_gamma   90.00
#
_symmetry.space_group_name_H-M   'P 1'
#
loop_
_entity.id
_entity.type
_entity.pdbx_description
1 polymer ?
#
loop_
_entity_poly.entity_id
_entity_poly.type
_entity_poly.pdbx_seq_one_letter_code
_entity_poly.pdbx_strand_id
1 'polypeptide(L)'
;AAIAAKRHHRAVKIRPDRDDDMTATGKRHDFLIDYEVGFDDDGNILGVDFMFAARCGFSSDLSGPVTDRALFHCDNTYFWPAVHAQSAPLYTNTV
;
A
#
# COMPACT_ATOMS: atom_id res chain seq x y z
N ALA A 1 21.35 12.68 -10.54
CA ALA A 1 21.67 14.02 -11.08
C ALA A 1 22.66 14.80 -10.21
N ALA A 2 22.37 15.04 -8.91
CA ALA A 2 23.22 15.85 -8.03
C ALA A 2 24.69 15.38 -7.94
N ILE A 3 24.92 14.06 -7.81
CA ILE A 3 26.29 13.50 -7.76
C ILE A 3 27.08 13.79 -9.05
N ALA A 4 26.49 13.59 -10.22
CA ALA A 4 27.13 13.87 -11.51
C ALA A 4 27.40 15.38 -11.70
N ALA A 5 26.45 16.24 -11.31
CA ALA A 5 26.64 17.69 -11.36
C ALA A 5 27.83 18.13 -10.49
N LYS A 6 27.95 17.58 -9.28
CA LYS A 6 29.09 17.84 -8.38
C LYS A 6 30.40 17.37 -8.99
N ARG A 7 30.44 16.16 -9.54
CA ARG A 7 31.66 15.57 -10.13
C ARG A 7 32.16 16.34 -11.36
N HIS A 8 31.26 16.80 -12.21
CA HIS A 8 31.60 17.42 -13.49
C HIS A 8 31.60 18.95 -13.44
N HIS A 9 31.21 19.56 -12.30
CA HIS A 9 31.09 21.01 -12.13
C HIS A 9 30.22 21.68 -13.21
N ARG A 10 29.15 21.00 -13.65
CA ARG A 10 28.22 21.48 -14.68
C ARG A 10 26.79 21.12 -14.31
N ALA A 11 25.82 21.87 -14.84
CA ALA A 11 24.41 21.52 -14.72
C ALA A 11 24.13 20.18 -15.40
N VAL A 12 23.41 19.29 -14.71
CA VAL A 12 23.03 17.96 -15.20
C VAL A 12 21.53 17.77 -15.04
N LYS A 13 20.88 17.27 -16.09
CA LYS A 13 19.46 16.94 -16.13
C LYS A 13 19.29 15.45 -16.34
N ILE A 14 18.33 14.85 -15.64
CA ILE A 14 17.87 13.48 -15.88
C ILE A 14 16.42 13.53 -16.33
N ARG A 15 16.09 12.75 -17.35
CA ARG A 15 14.72 12.41 -17.75
C ARG A 15 14.74 10.93 -18.07
N PRO A 16 14.29 10.07 -17.15
CA PRO A 16 14.17 8.65 -17.43
C PRO A 16 13.23 8.44 -18.62
N ASP A 17 13.57 7.45 -19.45
CA ASP A 17 12.61 6.93 -20.41
C ASP A 17 11.48 6.21 -19.66
N ARG A 18 10.37 5.93 -20.35
CA ARG A 18 9.16 5.45 -19.69
C ARG A 18 9.36 4.07 -19.04
N ASP A 19 10.16 3.21 -19.65
CA ASP A 19 10.52 1.89 -19.12
C ASP A 19 11.40 2.01 -17.87
N ASP A 20 12.40 2.89 -17.87
CA ASP A 20 13.21 3.18 -16.68
C ASP A 20 12.35 3.74 -15.54
N ASP A 21 11.43 4.67 -15.84
CA ASP A 21 10.50 5.23 -14.87
C ASP A 21 9.61 4.14 -14.25
N MET A 22 8.95 3.34 -15.10
CA MET A 22 8.02 2.29 -14.65
C MET A 22 8.70 1.17 -13.84
N THR A 23 10.01 0.95 -14.05
CA THR A 23 10.77 -0.08 -13.32
C THR A 23 11.42 0.46 -12.05
N ALA A 24 11.70 1.76 -11.96
CA ALA A 24 12.47 2.33 -10.85
C ALA A 24 11.64 3.09 -9.80
N THR A 25 10.48 3.67 -10.15
CA THR A 25 9.75 4.58 -9.23
C THR A 25 8.68 3.91 -8.38
N GLY A 26 8.48 2.60 -8.53
CA GLY A 26 7.40 1.88 -7.84
C GLY A 26 6.01 2.31 -8.30
N LYS A 27 4.98 1.67 -7.72
CA LYS A 27 3.57 1.94 -8.02
C LYS A 27 2.73 1.84 -6.74
N ARG A 28 1.41 1.79 -6.90
CA ARG A 28 0.46 1.48 -5.83
C ARG A 28 0.74 0.08 -5.26
N HIS A 29 0.63 -0.08 -3.96
CA HIS A 29 0.69 -1.38 -3.29
C HIS A 29 -0.39 -2.33 -3.80
N ASP A 30 0.03 -3.55 -4.15
CA ASP A 30 -0.88 -4.67 -4.34
C ASP A 30 -1.33 -5.16 -2.95
N PHE A 31 -2.63 -5.36 -2.78
CA PHE A 31 -3.21 -5.95 -1.58
C PHE A 31 -3.80 -7.32 -1.87
N LEU A 32 -3.54 -8.27 -0.99
CA LEU A 32 -4.36 -9.45 -0.79
C LEU A 32 -5.17 -9.22 0.49
N ILE A 33 -6.50 -9.30 0.38
CA ILE A 33 -7.40 -9.08 1.50
C ILE A 33 -8.15 -10.37 1.75
N ASP A 34 -7.97 -10.93 2.93
CA ASP A 34 -8.78 -12.05 3.43
C ASP A 34 -9.79 -11.51 4.44
N TYR A 35 -10.98 -12.10 4.48
CA TYR A 35 -12.05 -11.62 5.35
C TYR A 35 -13.07 -12.70 5.72
N GLU A 36 -13.59 -12.57 6.94
CA GLU A 36 -14.75 -13.32 7.41
C GLU A 36 -15.84 -12.34 7.86
N VAL A 37 -17.09 -12.57 7.43
CA VAL A 37 -18.22 -11.68 7.69
C VAL A 37 -19.35 -12.47 8.34
N GLY A 38 -19.80 -12.01 9.50
CA GLY A 38 -21.01 -12.50 10.17
C GLY A 38 -22.19 -11.57 9.91
N PHE A 39 -23.33 -12.14 9.54
CA PHE A 39 -24.57 -11.40 9.25
C PHE A 39 -25.81 -12.14 9.78
N ASP A 40 -26.91 -11.41 9.97
CA ASP A 40 -28.21 -11.97 10.36
C ASP A 40 -29.10 -12.32 9.15
N ASP A 41 -30.27 -12.90 9.40
CA ASP A 41 -31.21 -13.31 8.35
C ASP A 41 -31.79 -12.12 7.55
N ASP A 42 -31.73 -10.90 8.09
CA ASP A 42 -32.14 -9.67 7.44
C ASP A 42 -31.01 -9.04 6.59
N GLY A 43 -29.80 -9.62 6.63
CA GLY A 43 -28.63 -9.19 5.88
C GLY A 43 -27.80 -8.09 6.55
N ASN A 44 -28.05 -7.77 7.82
CA ASN A 44 -27.23 -6.81 8.56
C ASN A 44 -25.89 -7.44 8.93
N ILE A 45 -24.80 -6.74 8.64
CA ILE A 45 -23.46 -7.16 9.05
C ILE A 45 -23.29 -6.88 10.54
N LEU A 46 -23.04 -7.94 11.30
CA LEU A 46 -22.86 -7.88 12.76
C LEU A 46 -21.39 -7.83 13.15
N GLY A 47 -20.52 -8.43 12.34
CA GLY A 47 -19.09 -8.24 12.49
C GLY A 47 -18.25 -8.72 11.33
N VAL A 48 -17.02 -8.20 11.29
CA VAL A 48 -16.06 -8.50 10.23
C VAL A 48 -14.66 -8.67 10.83
N ASP A 49 -13.95 -9.70 10.38
CA ASP A 49 -12.51 -9.88 10.62
C ASP A 49 -11.76 -9.74 9.28
N PHE A 50 -10.81 -8.82 9.20
CA PHE A 50 -10.01 -8.55 8.00
C PHE A 50 -8.51 -8.79 8.22
N MET A 51 -7.87 -9.33 7.19
CA MET A 51 -6.42 -9.31 7.01
C MET A 51 -6.06 -8.58 5.71
N PHE A 52 -5.36 -7.45 5.81
CA PHE A 52 -4.86 -6.67 4.69
C PHE A 52 -3.35 -6.89 4.49
N ALA A 53 -2.98 -7.85 3.63
CA ALA A 53 -1.58 -8.11 3.28
C ALA A 53 -1.14 -7.25 2.09
N ALA A 54 -0.22 -6.32 2.31
CA ALA A 54 0.29 -5.41 1.28
C ALA A 54 1.67 -5.84 0.80
N ARG A 55 1.89 -5.91 -0.52
CA ARG A 55 3.23 -6.07 -1.09
C ARG A 55 3.94 -4.71 -1.08
N CYS A 56 4.88 -4.53 -0.15
CA CYS A 56 5.54 -3.24 0.11
C CYS A 56 6.89 -3.06 -0.60
N GLY A 57 7.29 -4.03 -1.42
CA GLY A 57 8.58 -3.98 -2.11
C GLY A 57 9.77 -4.06 -1.16
N PHE A 58 10.92 -3.57 -1.65
CA PHE A 58 12.21 -3.73 -0.98
C PHE A 58 12.50 -2.66 0.08
N SER A 59 11.71 -1.59 0.14
CA SER A 59 11.93 -0.46 1.06
C SER A 59 10.64 -0.08 1.77
N SER A 60 10.76 0.47 2.98
CA SER A 60 9.59 0.87 3.75
C SER A 60 8.78 1.98 3.05
N ASP A 61 9.45 2.97 2.47
CA ASP A 61 8.85 4.18 1.89
C ASP A 61 7.62 4.66 2.68
N LEU A 62 6.45 4.83 2.03
CA LEU A 62 5.19 5.21 2.65
C LEU A 62 4.29 4.01 2.99
N SER A 63 4.83 2.79 3.03
CA SER A 63 4.04 1.58 3.23
C SER A 63 3.22 1.60 4.52
N GLY A 64 3.80 2.03 5.64
CA GLY A 64 3.09 2.12 6.93
C GLY A 64 1.85 3.02 6.84
N PRO A 65 1.99 4.31 6.50
CA PRO A 65 0.85 5.21 6.34
C PRO A 65 -0.19 4.76 5.31
N VAL A 66 0.22 4.09 4.23
CA VAL A 66 -0.70 3.52 3.22
C VAL A 66 -1.52 2.38 3.83
N THR A 67 -0.89 1.45 4.54
CA THR A 67 -1.59 0.34 5.18
C THR A 67 -2.49 0.78 6.33
N ASP A 68 -2.08 1.78 7.11
CA ASP A 68 -2.91 2.35 8.18
C ASP A 68 -4.17 3.00 7.59
N ARG A 69 -4.00 3.74 6.49
CA ARG A 69 -5.13 4.35 5.79
C ARG A 69 -6.11 3.30 5.28
N ALA A 70 -5.63 2.14 4.81
CA ALA A 70 -6.51 1.05 4.39
C ALA A 70 -7.39 0.55 5.55
N LEU A 71 -6.83 0.40 6.76
CA LEU A 71 -7.61 0.02 7.93
C LEU A 71 -8.64 1.07 8.32
N PHE A 72 -8.28 2.35 8.31
CA PHE A 72 -9.19 3.45 8.70
C PHE A 72 -10.32 3.73 7.69
N HIS A 73 -10.33 3.06 6.54
CA HIS A 73 -11.37 3.22 5.53
C HIS A 73 -11.97 1.87 5.11
N CYS A 74 -11.69 0.78 5.85
CA CYS A 74 -12.19 -0.54 5.49
C CYS A 74 -13.71 -0.65 5.63
N ASP A 75 -14.31 0.14 6.53
CA ASP A 75 -15.75 0.29 6.77
C ASP A 75 -16.49 1.08 5.69
N ASN A 76 -15.78 1.97 4.98
CA ASN A 76 -16.31 2.88 3.99
C ASN A 76 -17.49 3.72 4.53
N THR A 77 -18.73 3.27 4.31
CA THR A 77 -19.95 3.96 4.76
C THR A 77 -20.89 3.03 5.54
N TYR A 78 -20.39 1.90 6.03
CA TYR A 78 -21.17 0.91 6.77
C TYR A 78 -20.80 0.94 8.25
N PHE A 79 -21.80 0.86 9.11
CA PHE A 79 -21.57 0.65 10.54
C PHE A 79 -21.48 -0.85 10.83
N TRP A 80 -20.41 -1.26 11.50
CA TRP A 80 -20.21 -2.65 11.93
C TRP A 80 -20.06 -2.69 13.45
N PRO A 81 -20.96 -3.40 14.17
CA PRO A 81 -20.92 -3.46 15.64
C PRO A 81 -19.63 -4.07 16.21
N ALA A 82 -19.06 -5.08 15.55
CA ALA A 82 -17.81 -5.72 15.94
C ALA A 82 -16.84 -5.77 14.76
N VAL A 83 -15.64 -5.22 14.91
CA VAL A 83 -14.65 -5.17 13.84
C VAL A 83 -13.28 -5.53 14.38
N HIS A 84 -12.62 -6.45 13.69
CA HIS A 84 -11.19 -6.66 13.79
C HIS A 84 -10.58 -6.44 12.39
N ALA A 85 -9.53 -5.62 12.31
CA ALA A 85 -8.86 -5.37 11.05
C ALA A 85 -7.35 -5.27 11.30
N GLN A 86 -6.60 -6.13 10.63
CA GLN A 86 -5.15 -6.20 10.74
C GLN A 86 -4.50 -5.85 9.41
N SER A 87 -3.44 -5.04 9.45
CA SER A 87 -2.56 -4.83 8.30
C SER A 87 -1.28 -5.66 8.43
N ALA A 88 -0.80 -6.15 7.29
CA ALA A 88 0.46 -6.87 7.16
C ALA A 88 1.27 -6.26 6.01
N PRO A 89 2.10 -5.23 6.26
CA PRO A 89 3.04 -4.71 5.26
C PRO A 89 4.20 -5.70 5.08
N LEU A 90 4.30 -6.31 3.88
CA LEU A 90 5.24 -7.39 3.59
C LEU A 90 6.43 -6.91 2.75
N TYR A 91 7.63 -7.22 3.23
CA TYR A 91 8.86 -7.07 2.46
C TYR A 91 8.89 -8.05 1.28
N THR A 92 9.29 -7.56 0.11
CA THR A 92 9.50 -8.39 -1.09
C THR A 92 10.67 -7.85 -1.92
N ASN A 93 11.23 -8.67 -2.80
CA ASN A 93 12.32 -8.25 -3.70
C ASN A 93 11.80 -7.57 -4.98
N THR A 94 10.84 -6.66 -4.84
CA THR A 94 10.28 -5.86 -5.94
C THR A 94 10.41 -4.38 -5.64
N VAL A 95 10.50 -3.57 -6.70
CA VAL A 95 10.32 -2.11 -6.63
C VAL A 95 8.84 -1.78 -6.46
#